data_AF-A0A4V5SFZ2-F1
#
_entry.id   AF-A0A4V5SFZ2-F1
#
_cell.length_a   1.000
_cell.length_b   1.000
_cell.length_c   1.000
_cell.angle_alpha   90.00
_cell.angle_beta   90.00
_cell.angle_gamma   90.00
#
_symmetry.space_group_name_H-M   'P 1'
#
loop_
_entity.id
_entity.type
_entity.pdbx_description
1 polymer ?
#
loop_
_entity_poly.entity_id
_entity_poly.type
_entity_poly.pdbx_seq_one_letter_code
_entity_poly.pdbx_strand_id
1 'polypeptide(L)' 'MKSYIVVGAGILGASTAYHLAKAGANVTIVDRQQIGQATDAAAGIVCPWLSQRR' A
#
# COMPACT_ATOMS: atom_id res chain seq x y z
N MET A 1 2.08 -23.50 -3.08
CA MET A 1 2.25 -22.03 -2.98
C MET A 1 0.87 -21.40 -2.85
N LYS A 2 0.67 -20.47 -1.90
CA LYS A 2 -0.61 -19.75 -1.76
C LYS A 2 -0.63 -18.56 -2.71
N SER A 3 -1.75 -18.32 -3.36
CA SER A 3 -1.95 -17.20 -4.29
C SER A 3 -2.85 -16.15 -3.65
N TYR A 4 -2.47 -14.88 -3.79
CA TYR A 4 -3.18 -13.73 -3.22
C TYR A 4 -3.51 -12.71 -4.30
N ILE A 5 -4.66 -12.07 -4.18
CA ILE A 5 -5.05 -10.92 -4.99
C ILE A 5 -5.16 -9.71 -4.07
N VAL A 6 -4.42 -8.64 -4.38
CA VAL A 6 -4.50 -7.35 -3.69
C VAL A 6 -5.25 -6.37 -4.59
N VAL A 7 -6.38 -5.85 -4.12
CA VAL A 7 -7.19 -4.86 -4.84
C VAL A 7 -6.85 -3.47 -4.31
N GLY A 8 -6.25 -2.64 -5.17
CA GLY A 8 -5.68 -1.35 -4.85
C GLY A 8 -4.15 -1.38 -4.74
N ALA A 9 -3.48 -0.46 -5.42
CA ALA A 9 -2.03 -0.25 -5.46
C ALA A 9 -1.60 1.09 -4.83
N GLY A 10 -2.42 1.65 -3.93
CA GLY A 10 -1.98 2.72 -3.02
C GLY A 10 -0.93 2.21 -2.02
N ILE A 11 -0.41 3.08 -1.16
CA ILE A 11 0.72 2.74 -0.27
C ILE A 11 0.50 1.48 0.58
N LEU A 12 -0.72 1.25 1.06
CA LEU A 12 -1.07 0.05 1.83
C LEU A 12 -1.12 -1.20 0.97
N GLY A 13 -1.70 -1.12 -0.23
CA GLY A 13 -1.80 -2.24 -1.17
C GLY A 13 -0.42 -2.65 -1.70
N ALA A 14 0.38 -1.67 -2.10
CA ALA A 14 1.77 -1.87 -2.51
C ALA A 14 2.62 -2.50 -1.40
N SER A 15 2.51 -1.99 -0.16
CA SER A 15 3.21 -2.55 1.00
C SER A 15 2.78 -4.00 1.28
N THR A 16 1.47 -4.27 1.27
CA THR A 16 0.93 -5.62 1.45
C THR A 16 1.46 -6.59 0.40
N ALA A 17 1.40 -6.21 -0.87
CA ALA A 17 1.88 -7.04 -1.97
C ALA A 17 3.39 -7.29 -1.89
N TYR A 18 4.18 -6.26 -1.56
CA TYR A 18 5.62 -6.39 -1.35
C TYR A 18 5.96 -7.40 -0.25
N HIS A 19 5.31 -7.31 0.91
CA HIS A 19 5.57 -8.23 2.01
C HIS A 19 5.12 -9.66 1.71
N LEU A 20 3.99 -9.85 1.02
CA LEU A 20 3.53 -11.16 0.55
C LEU A 20 4.50 -11.78 -0.47
N ALA A 21 4.95 -11.00 -1.46
CA ALA A 21 5.91 -11.46 -2.46
C ALA A 21 7.27 -11.80 -1.82
N LYS A 22 7.74 -10.98 -0.86
CA LYS A 22 8.96 -11.25 -0.09
C LYS A 22 8.87 -12.54 0.74
N ALA A 23 7.66 -12.92 1.18
CA ALA A 23 7.42 -14.18 1.87
C ALA A 23 7.25 -15.39 0.93
N GLY A 24 7.48 -15.22 -0.38
CA GLY A 24 7.41 -16.30 -1.37
C GLY A 24 5.99 -16.63 -1.85
N ALA A 25 5.01 -15.75 -1.60
CA ALA A 25 3.66 -15.92 -2.13
C ALA A 25 3.56 -15.47 -3.59
N ASN A 26 2.64 -16.07 -4.34
CA ASN A 26 2.27 -15.57 -5.66
C ASN A 26 1.22 -14.46 -5.49
N VAL A 27 1.50 -13.25 -5.98
CA VAL A 27 0.65 -12.08 -5.74
C VAL A 27 0.27 -11.42 -7.04
N THR A 28 -1.03 -11.19 -7.24
CA THR A 28 -1.55 -10.34 -8.31
C THR A 28 -2.09 -9.06 -7.69
N ILE A 29 -1.74 -7.91 -8.27
CA ILE A 29 -2.27 -6.60 -7.85
C ILE A 29 -3.22 -6.11 -8.94
N VAL A 30 -4.39 -5.63 -8.54
CA VAL A 30 -5.37 -5.00 -9.44
C VAL A 30 -5.65 -3.59 -8.94
N ASP A 31 -5.35 -2.59 -9.74
CA ASP A 31 -5.59 -1.19 -9.41
C ASP A 31 -6.28 -0.46 -10.57
N ARG A 32 -7.20 0.44 -10.24
CA ARG A 32 -8.00 1.19 -11.22
C ARG A 32 -7.28 2.43 -11.76
N GLN A 33 -6.20 2.85 -11.13
CA GLN A 33 -5.45 4.08 -11.41
C GLN A 33 -6.36 5.31 -11.40
N GLN A 34 -7.22 5.37 -10.39
CA GLN A 34 -8.23 6.43 -10.27
C GLN A 34 -7.54 7.80 -10.08
N ILE A 35 -7.95 8.80 -10.87
CA ILE A 35 -7.52 10.19 -10.68
C ILE A 35 -7.93 10.65 -9.27
N GLY A 36 -7.00 11.28 -8.55
CA GLY A 36 -7.21 11.71 -7.16
C GLY A 36 -6.95 10.61 -6.13
N GLN A 37 -6.09 9.63 -6.44
CA GLN A 37 -5.68 8.60 -5.48
C GLN A 37 -5.00 9.23 -4.25
N ALA A 38 -5.44 8.83 -3.04
CA ALA A 38 -4.98 9.42 -1.79
C ALA A 38 -3.46 9.32 -1.56
N THR A 39 -2.83 8.23 -2.00
CA THR A 39 -1.37 8.05 -1.86
C THR A 39 -0.58 9.05 -2.70
N ASP A 40 -1.01 9.31 -3.93
CA ASP A 40 -0.36 10.26 -4.83
C ASP A 40 -0.57 11.72 -4.37
N ALA A 41 -1.76 12.02 -3.84
CA ALA A 41 -2.08 13.33 -3.29
C ALA A 41 -1.43 13.62 -1.91
N ALA A 42 -0.76 12.65 -1.28
CA ALA A 42 -0.22 12.82 0.05
C ALA A 42 1.05 13.69 0.05
N ALA A 43 1.20 14.58 1.04
CA ALA A 43 2.38 15.43 1.18
C ALA A 43 3.69 14.69 1.55
N GLY A 44 3.60 13.39 1.91
CA GLY A 44 4.77 12.58 2.25
C GLY A 44 5.39 12.87 3.63
N ILE A 45 4.70 13.56 4.54
CA ILE A 45 5.22 13.85 5.89
C ILE A 45 5.19 12.58 6.74
N VAL A 46 6.37 12.18 7.25
CA VAL A 46 6.50 11.10 8.23
C VAL A 46 6.98 11.70 9.55
N CYS A 47 6.04 12.15 10.38
CA CYS A 47 6.32 12.71 11.70
C CYS A 47 5.34 12.15 12.75
N PRO A 48 5.59 10.93 13.27
CA PRO A 48 4.65 10.27 14.18
C PRO A 48 4.47 11.04 15.51
N TRP A 49 5.46 11.83 15.92
CA TRP A 49 5.44 12.58 17.18
C TRP A 49 4.58 13.85 17.14
N LEU A 50 4.20 14.34 15.96
CA LEU A 50 3.36 15.54 15.85
C LEU A 50 1.93 15.29 16.35
N SER A 51 1.37 14.11 16.04
CA SER A 51 0.02 13.70 16.46
C SER A 51 -0.04 13.14 17.89
N GLN A 52 1.12 12.85 18.50
CA GLN A 52 1.23 12.34 19.88
C GLN A 52 1.29 13.46 20.93
N ARG A 53 1.10 14.73 20.56
CA ARG A 53 1.10 15.88 21.49
C ARG A 53 -0.16 16.01 22.36
N ARG A 54 -0.75 14.89 22.79
CA ARG A 54 -1.86 14.87 23.75
C ARG A 54 -1.37 14.43 25.12
#